data_AF-I4AGS1-F1
#
_entry.id   AF-I4AGS1-F1
#
_cell.length_a   1.000
_cell.length_b   1.000
_cell.length_c   1.000
_cell.angle_alpha   90.00
_cell.angle_beta   90.00
_cell.angle_gamma   90.00
#
_symmetry.space_group_name_H-M   'P 1'
#
loop_
_entity.id
_entity.type
_entity.pdbx_description
1 polymer ?
#
loop_
_entity_poly.entity_id
_entity_poly.type
_entity_poly.pdbx_seq_one_letter_code
_entity_poly.pdbx_strand_id
1 'polypeptide(L)'
;MKINVLLLLFFLSFACQAQTLENNTDKIDKAEKELSDAFTTFFSTCLVEKECQKCVEQLASQATDEYKMYLIGTALYTIDEEKSFELHKKAIELKPNELNFSLEYAMQLHRKGLYKEAIPYYLAYKKDVKDDFRIDLWLSECYLNTGKTEKSIEHWKAAIEEGSNTGIDRAIHTIHSRTDQIKKHSELRLKTEQKDKKSTYDLIYLDLNWEIDWWNTLIQKFFLEKDLELIGEIYGKTSEIYLDLSAYSSIKKMSKGYGKADSIKAVLVQSKMIVDNNRFFPNGNITSDLLNVTFTNKILDEKEFFDSRKNELLTLADSTKDIELLNIYAYLEVTVNGKVSEETDKKGWNEYKDERFAMSYFMGLAEKNTYDNPDLEKALSDFPNSALMQFVKMNCAYIEDKEFEDDLIELIKKEFKTLATDPNRYSYRLKGYFHLLENGK
;
A
#
# COMPACT_ATOMS: atom_id res chain seq x y z
N MET A 1 -49.52 46.80 -45.60
CA MET A 1 -48.70 47.93 -45.12
C MET A 1 -48.45 47.72 -43.62
N LYS A 2 -47.17 47.73 -43.23
CA LYS A 2 -46.58 47.62 -41.88
C LYS A 2 -46.33 46.23 -41.25
N ILE A 3 -45.04 46.10 -40.93
CA ILE A 3 -44.22 45.07 -40.27
C ILE A 3 -44.45 45.07 -38.74
N ASN A 4 -44.32 43.91 -38.09
CA ASN A 4 -43.57 43.62 -36.84
C ASN A 4 -44.07 42.28 -36.22
N VAL A 5 -43.31 41.19 -36.30
CA VAL A 5 -42.27 40.74 -35.32
C VAL A 5 -42.84 40.48 -33.93
N LEU A 6 -42.94 39.20 -33.53
CA LEU A 6 -42.30 38.72 -32.29
C LEU A 6 -42.24 37.18 -32.25
N LEU A 7 -41.01 36.66 -32.38
CA LEU A 7 -40.60 35.39 -31.78
C LEU A 7 -40.78 35.48 -30.26
N LEU A 8 -41.24 34.40 -29.62
CA LEU A 8 -40.91 34.16 -28.22
C LEU A 8 -40.32 32.76 -28.08
N LEU A 9 -38.99 32.79 -28.07
CA LEU A 9 -38.08 31.70 -27.73
C LEU A 9 -38.24 31.33 -26.25
N PHE A 10 -38.18 30.02 -26.02
CA PHE A 10 -37.67 29.32 -24.85
C PHE A 10 -37.10 30.20 -23.71
N PHE A 11 -37.77 30.15 -22.56
CA PHE A 11 -37.12 30.29 -21.26
C PHE A 11 -37.32 29.00 -20.48
N LEU A 12 -36.48 27.99 -20.78
CA LEU A 12 -36.10 27.00 -19.77
C LEU A 12 -35.05 27.67 -18.91
N SER A 13 -35.50 28.37 -17.88
CA SER A 13 -34.65 28.76 -16.76
C SER A 13 -34.24 27.49 -16.02
N PHE A 14 -33.14 26.86 -16.44
CA PHE A 14 -32.32 26.09 -15.52
C PHE A 14 -31.75 27.11 -14.52
N ALA A 15 -32.50 27.34 -13.44
CA ALA A 15 -31.94 27.89 -12.23
C ALA A 15 -30.90 26.88 -11.75
N CYS A 16 -29.65 27.11 -12.14
CA CYS A 16 -28.49 26.51 -11.52
C CYS A 16 -28.47 27.06 -10.09
N GLN A 17 -29.23 26.43 -9.18
CA GLN A 17 -28.95 26.58 -7.77
C GLN A 17 -27.57 25.96 -7.56
N ALA A 18 -26.53 26.81 -7.58
CA ALA A 18 -25.28 26.45 -6.96
C ALA A 18 -25.56 26.35 -5.45
N GLN A 19 -26.11 25.21 -5.02
CA GLN A 19 -26.24 24.91 -3.60
C GLN A 19 -24.81 24.84 -3.06
N THR A 20 -24.51 25.69 -2.09
CA THR A 20 -23.23 25.69 -1.37
C THR A 20 -23.19 24.46 -0.47
N LEU A 21 -22.02 23.83 -0.33
CA LEU A 21 -21.90 22.71 0.58
C LEU A 21 -22.02 23.20 2.03
N GLU A 22 -22.68 22.39 2.87
CA GLU A 22 -22.78 22.59 4.31
C GLU A 22 -21.68 21.80 5.00
N ASN A 23 -21.07 22.35 6.06
CA ASN A 23 -20.14 21.62 6.92
C ASN A 23 -20.76 21.45 8.30
N ASN A 24 -21.24 20.24 8.61
CA ASN A 24 -21.97 19.95 9.85
C ASN A 24 -21.11 19.21 10.89
N THR A 25 -19.96 19.77 11.27
CA THR A 25 -19.01 19.18 12.25
C THR A 25 -19.70 18.73 13.55
N ASP A 26 -20.57 19.56 14.15
CA ASP A 26 -21.26 19.21 15.40
C ASP A 26 -22.08 17.92 15.31
N LYS A 27 -22.64 17.61 14.13
CA LYS A 27 -23.42 16.37 13.90
C LYS A 27 -22.50 15.16 13.74
N ILE A 28 -21.34 15.34 13.11
CA ILE A 28 -20.30 14.32 13.02
C ILE A 28 -19.78 13.99 14.42
N ASP A 29 -19.41 15.00 15.21
CA ASP A 29 -18.93 14.82 16.59
C ASP A 29 -19.97 14.12 17.48
N LYS A 30 -21.25 14.43 17.28
CA LYS A 30 -22.34 13.76 17.97
C LYS A 30 -22.44 12.29 17.57
N ALA A 31 -22.43 11.98 16.27
CA ALA A 31 -22.47 10.61 15.77
C ALA A 31 -21.25 9.79 16.22
N GLU A 32 -20.07 10.40 16.27
CA GLU A 32 -18.84 9.78 16.77
C GLU A 32 -18.97 9.37 18.25
N LYS A 33 -19.48 10.28 19.09
CA LYS A 33 -19.74 9.98 20.51
C LYS A 33 -20.74 8.83 20.67
N GLU A 34 -21.79 8.81 19.86
CA GLU A 34 -22.78 7.72 19.87
C GLU A 34 -22.21 6.38 19.39
N LEU A 35 -21.18 6.40 18.52
CA LEU A 35 -20.52 5.21 18.00
C LEU A 35 -19.29 4.76 18.81
N SER A 36 -18.82 5.55 19.78
CA SER A 36 -17.60 5.29 20.54
C SER A 36 -17.51 3.87 21.10
N ASP A 37 -18.58 3.38 21.73
CA ASP A 37 -18.62 2.02 22.29
C ASP A 37 -18.61 0.94 21.20
N ALA A 38 -19.29 1.19 20.08
CA ALA A 38 -19.33 0.29 18.94
C ALA A 38 -17.96 0.18 18.26
N PHE A 39 -17.27 1.31 18.05
CA PHE A 39 -15.91 1.34 17.53
C PHE A 39 -14.91 0.69 18.49
N THR A 40 -15.00 0.99 19.79
CA THR A 40 -14.14 0.36 20.80
C THR A 40 -14.32 -1.16 20.76
N THR A 41 -15.56 -1.65 20.77
CA THR A 41 -15.87 -3.09 20.69
C THR A 41 -15.37 -3.72 19.40
N PHE A 42 -15.55 -3.02 18.28
CA PHE A 42 -15.14 -3.49 16.96
C PHE A 42 -13.61 -3.65 16.87
N PHE A 43 -12.85 -2.60 17.19
CA PHE A 43 -11.39 -2.58 17.06
C PHE A 43 -10.62 -3.33 18.16
N SER A 44 -11.29 -3.72 19.26
CA SER A 44 -10.65 -4.48 20.33
C SER A 44 -11.11 -5.95 20.35
N THR A 45 -12.32 -6.21 20.85
CA THR A 45 -12.82 -7.55 21.11
C THR A 45 -13.27 -8.24 19.83
N CYS A 46 -14.01 -7.57 18.95
CA CYS A 46 -14.66 -8.23 17.83
C CYS A 46 -13.65 -8.80 16.83
N LEU A 47 -12.74 -7.97 16.32
CA LEU A 47 -11.76 -8.41 15.30
C LEU A 47 -10.81 -9.50 15.79
N VAL A 48 -10.61 -9.62 17.11
CA VAL A 48 -9.78 -10.65 17.72
C VAL A 48 -10.56 -11.94 17.99
N GLU A 49 -11.82 -11.85 18.40
CA GLU A 49 -12.59 -13.02 18.87
C GLU A 49 -13.56 -13.59 17.84
N LYS A 50 -13.85 -12.86 16.76
CA LYS A 50 -14.85 -13.23 15.76
C LYS A 50 -14.31 -13.08 14.35
N GLU A 51 -14.94 -13.78 13.42
CA GLU A 51 -14.71 -13.59 11.98
C GLU A 51 -14.94 -12.12 11.60
N CYS A 52 -13.98 -11.52 10.89
CA CYS A 52 -14.04 -10.12 10.47
C CYS A 52 -15.36 -9.74 9.79
N GLN A 53 -15.89 -10.59 8.89
CA GLN A 53 -17.16 -10.32 8.20
C GLN A 53 -18.33 -10.11 9.17
N LYS A 54 -18.42 -10.92 10.24
CA LYS A 54 -19.47 -10.79 11.26
C LYS A 54 -19.32 -9.49 12.04
N CYS A 55 -18.08 -9.07 12.30
CA CYS A 55 -17.81 -7.77 12.93
C CYS A 55 -18.21 -6.60 12.03
N VAL A 56 -17.90 -6.69 10.73
CA VAL A 56 -18.28 -5.70 9.73
C VAL A 56 -19.80 -5.56 9.68
N GLU A 57 -20.54 -6.68 9.62
CA GLU A 57 -22.00 -6.67 9.62
C GLU A 57 -22.59 -6.09 10.90
N GLN A 58 -22.04 -6.45 12.07
CA GLN A 58 -22.46 -5.92 13.37
C GLN A 58 -22.21 -4.41 13.48
N LEU A 59 -21.08 -3.91 12.98
CA LEU A 59 -20.80 -2.47 12.98
C LEU A 59 -21.69 -1.74 11.97
N ALA A 60 -21.82 -2.27 10.76
CA ALA A 60 -22.65 -1.70 9.70
C ALA A 60 -24.13 -1.62 10.08
N SER A 61 -24.64 -2.51 10.95
CA SER A 61 -26.02 -2.41 11.44
C SER A 61 -26.28 -1.18 12.32
N GLN A 62 -25.22 -0.50 12.80
CA GLN A 62 -25.31 0.75 13.56
C GLN A 62 -25.41 1.99 12.67
N ALA A 63 -25.32 1.84 11.34
CA ALA A 63 -25.40 2.93 10.36
C ALA A 63 -26.85 3.43 10.17
N THR A 64 -27.45 3.95 11.23
CA THR A 64 -28.89 4.30 11.29
C THR A 64 -29.25 5.66 10.69
N ASP A 65 -28.26 6.52 10.49
CA ASP A 65 -28.40 7.86 9.89
C ASP A 65 -27.17 8.18 9.03
N GLU A 66 -27.26 9.24 8.24
CA GLU A 66 -26.24 9.62 7.27
C GLU A 66 -24.85 9.90 7.88
N TYR A 67 -24.78 10.44 9.11
CA TYR A 67 -23.52 10.76 9.77
C TYR A 67 -22.87 9.50 10.34
N LYS A 68 -23.67 8.55 10.85
CA LYS A 68 -23.18 7.23 11.22
C LYS A 68 -22.77 6.40 10.01
N MET A 69 -23.51 6.48 8.90
CA MET A 69 -23.12 5.86 7.63
C MET A 69 -21.75 6.35 7.17
N TYR A 70 -21.55 7.68 7.20
CA TYR A 70 -20.25 8.29 6.91
C TYR A 70 -19.14 7.75 7.82
N LEU A 71 -19.29 7.85 9.15
CA LEU A 71 -18.25 7.43 10.09
C LEU A 71 -17.94 5.93 10.04
N ILE A 72 -18.96 5.08 9.95
CA ILE A 72 -18.77 3.63 9.83
C ILE A 72 -18.17 3.29 8.48
N GLY A 73 -18.60 3.96 7.41
CA GLY A 73 -17.99 3.85 6.09
C GLY A 73 -16.50 4.14 6.16
N THR A 74 -16.10 5.24 6.80
CA THR A 74 -14.69 5.61 6.99
C THR A 74 -13.92 4.54 7.77
N ALA A 75 -14.48 4.05 8.88
CA ALA A 75 -13.85 3.00 9.69
C ALA A 75 -13.67 1.67 8.94
N LEU A 76 -14.56 1.36 8.00
CA LEU A 76 -14.54 0.12 7.24
C LEU A 76 -13.68 0.16 5.99
N TYR A 77 -13.19 1.32 5.55
CA TYR A 77 -12.39 1.43 4.31
C TYR A 77 -11.18 0.48 4.30
N THR A 78 -10.46 0.35 5.41
CA THR A 78 -9.28 -0.53 5.54
C THR A 78 -9.63 -1.96 5.98
N ILE A 79 -10.86 -2.41 5.71
CA ILE A 79 -11.38 -3.70 6.17
C ILE A 79 -12.29 -4.32 5.10
N ASP A 80 -13.31 -3.58 4.69
CA ASP A 80 -14.30 -3.93 3.67
C ASP A 80 -14.61 -2.69 2.82
N GLU A 81 -13.82 -2.53 1.75
CA GLU A 81 -13.92 -1.41 0.81
C GLU A 81 -15.30 -1.33 0.14
N GLU A 82 -15.93 -2.46 -0.14
CA GLU A 82 -17.25 -2.48 -0.79
C GLU A 82 -18.32 -1.98 0.18
N LYS A 83 -18.31 -2.45 1.43
CA LYS A 83 -19.23 -1.93 2.46
C LYS A 83 -18.98 -0.45 2.74
N SER A 84 -17.72 -0.04 2.79
CA SER A 84 -17.32 1.36 2.92
C SER A 84 -17.92 2.20 1.80
N PHE A 85 -17.76 1.78 0.54
CA PHE A 85 -18.30 2.47 -0.62
C PHE A 85 -19.83 2.58 -0.57
N GLU A 86 -20.54 1.49 -0.25
CA GLU A 86 -21.99 1.48 -0.12
C GLU A 86 -22.52 2.47 0.92
N LEU A 87 -21.85 2.56 2.07
CA LEU A 87 -22.25 3.45 3.16
C LEU A 87 -22.00 4.92 2.81
N HIS A 88 -20.84 5.26 2.26
CA HIS A 88 -20.56 6.63 1.82
C HIS A 88 -21.51 7.07 0.70
N LYS A 89 -21.83 6.17 -0.24
CA LYS A 89 -22.82 6.43 -1.30
C LYS A 89 -24.20 6.77 -0.71
N LYS A 90 -24.68 5.99 0.27
CA LYS A 90 -25.96 6.28 0.93
C LYS A 90 -25.93 7.60 1.69
N ALA A 91 -24.84 7.91 2.39
CA ALA A 91 -24.68 9.15 3.13
C ALA A 91 -24.80 10.38 2.21
N ILE A 92 -24.10 10.40 1.08
CA ILE A 92 -24.18 11.51 0.11
C ILE A 92 -25.55 11.57 -0.60
N GLU A 93 -26.22 10.44 -0.83
CA GLU A 93 -27.60 10.44 -1.39
C GLU A 93 -28.61 11.08 -0.44
N LEU A 94 -28.43 10.90 0.88
CA LEU A 94 -29.29 11.49 1.91
C LEU A 94 -28.97 12.98 2.16
N LYS A 95 -27.69 13.37 2.04
CA LYS A 95 -27.22 14.76 2.20
C LYS A 95 -26.27 15.15 1.07
N PRO A 96 -26.79 15.47 -0.13
CA PRO A 96 -25.97 15.74 -1.32
C PRO A 96 -25.09 16.99 -1.19
N ASN A 97 -25.43 17.89 -0.26
CA ASN A 97 -24.67 19.11 -0.01
C ASN A 97 -23.75 19.02 1.20
N GLU A 98 -23.61 17.87 1.88
CA GLU A 98 -22.69 17.78 3.00
C GLU A 98 -21.24 17.70 2.49
N LEU A 99 -20.43 18.68 2.88
CA LEU A 99 -19.06 18.88 2.42
C LEU A 99 -18.18 17.66 2.68
N ASN A 100 -18.25 17.11 3.89
CA ASN A 100 -17.46 15.95 4.31
C ASN A 100 -17.85 14.69 3.53
N PHE A 101 -19.16 14.50 3.27
CA PHE A 101 -19.64 13.34 2.52
C PHE A 101 -19.24 13.43 1.06
N SER A 102 -19.28 14.64 0.48
CA SER A 102 -18.84 14.90 -0.88
C SER A 102 -17.36 14.54 -1.06
N LEU A 103 -16.51 14.97 -0.11
CA LEU A 103 -15.09 14.66 -0.15
C LEU A 103 -14.82 13.15 -0.06
N GLU A 104 -15.35 12.49 0.97
CA GLU A 104 -15.09 11.06 1.15
C GLU A 104 -15.67 10.24 -0.01
N TYR A 105 -16.85 10.58 -0.52
CA TYR A 105 -17.40 9.89 -1.68
C TYR A 105 -16.55 10.11 -2.94
N ALA A 106 -15.99 11.31 -3.15
CA ALA A 106 -15.02 11.56 -4.23
C ALA A 106 -13.79 10.65 -4.10
N MET A 107 -13.25 10.52 -2.88
CA MET A 107 -12.10 9.64 -2.59
C MET A 107 -12.44 8.18 -2.82
N GLN A 108 -13.64 7.73 -2.44
CA GLN A 108 -14.11 6.37 -2.70
C GLN A 108 -14.26 6.08 -4.21
N LEU A 109 -14.82 7.02 -4.98
CA LEU A 109 -14.87 6.92 -6.44
C LEU A 109 -13.46 6.86 -7.04
N HIS A 110 -12.55 7.70 -6.55
CA HIS A 110 -11.15 7.74 -6.97
C HIS A 110 -10.46 6.38 -6.74
N ARG A 111 -10.58 5.82 -5.53
CA ARG A 111 -10.04 4.49 -5.16
C ARG A 111 -10.55 3.37 -6.07
N LYS A 112 -11.83 3.43 -6.50
CA LYS A 112 -12.41 2.48 -7.47
C LYS A 112 -12.00 2.73 -8.93
N GLY A 113 -11.17 3.74 -9.21
CA GLY A 113 -10.79 4.12 -10.56
C GLY A 113 -11.89 4.83 -11.35
N LEU A 114 -12.96 5.28 -10.68
CA LEU A 114 -14.07 6.04 -11.27
C LEU A 114 -13.72 7.53 -11.36
N TYR A 115 -12.57 7.82 -11.95
CA TYR A 115 -11.95 9.15 -11.98
C TYR A 115 -12.88 10.25 -12.52
N LYS A 116 -13.62 9.95 -13.59
CA LYS A 116 -14.56 10.91 -14.22
C LYS A 116 -15.70 11.30 -13.26
N GLU A 117 -16.14 10.36 -12.43
CA GLU A 117 -17.23 10.56 -11.46
C GLU A 117 -16.73 11.28 -10.21
N ALA A 118 -15.47 11.07 -9.81
CA ALA A 118 -14.86 11.74 -8.66
C ALA A 118 -14.65 13.25 -8.87
N ILE A 119 -14.24 13.67 -10.08
CA ILE A 119 -13.92 15.08 -10.43
C ILE A 119 -14.99 16.10 -9.97
N PRO A 120 -16.29 15.96 -10.29
CA PRO A 120 -17.28 16.97 -9.89
C PRO A 120 -17.39 17.14 -8.37
N TYR A 121 -17.22 16.08 -7.58
CA TYR A 121 -17.27 16.15 -6.12
C TYR A 121 -16.03 16.86 -5.55
N TYR A 122 -14.83 16.54 -6.07
CA TYR A 122 -13.61 17.26 -5.69
C TYR A 122 -13.69 18.76 -6.03
N LEU A 123 -14.20 19.11 -7.22
CA LEU A 123 -14.37 20.51 -7.60
C LEU A 123 -15.40 21.24 -6.73
N ALA A 124 -16.49 20.56 -6.35
CA ALA A 124 -17.48 21.12 -5.44
C ALA A 124 -16.84 21.39 -4.06
N TYR A 125 -16.09 20.43 -3.50
CA TYR A 125 -15.37 20.61 -2.24
C TYR A 125 -14.37 21.78 -2.32
N LYS A 126 -13.55 21.84 -3.38
CA LYS A 126 -12.53 22.88 -3.56
C LYS A 126 -13.11 24.29 -3.61
N LYS A 127 -14.35 24.44 -4.10
CA LYS A 127 -15.03 25.74 -4.15
C LYS A 127 -15.20 26.35 -2.76
N ASP A 128 -15.52 25.50 -1.77
CA ASP A 128 -15.77 25.90 -0.38
C ASP A 128 -14.51 25.82 0.48
N VAL A 129 -13.54 24.94 0.15
CA VAL A 129 -12.24 24.80 0.81
C VAL A 129 -11.11 24.98 -0.21
N LYS A 130 -10.67 26.23 -0.40
CA LYS A 130 -9.76 26.61 -1.49
C LYS A 130 -8.31 26.21 -1.28
N ASP A 131 -7.87 26.16 -0.02
CA ASP A 131 -6.45 26.04 0.35
C ASP A 131 -6.03 24.57 0.61
N ASP A 132 -6.87 23.61 0.22
CA ASP A 132 -6.56 22.19 0.37
C ASP A 132 -5.82 21.64 -0.86
N PHE A 133 -4.49 21.70 -0.81
CA PHE A 133 -3.60 21.23 -1.88
C PHE A 133 -3.86 19.76 -2.28
N ARG A 134 -4.42 18.94 -1.38
CA ARG A 134 -4.68 17.52 -1.63
C ARG A 134 -5.70 17.35 -2.76
N ILE A 135 -6.65 18.28 -2.86
CA ILE A 135 -7.68 18.23 -3.90
C ILE A 135 -7.07 18.45 -5.28
N ASP A 136 -6.12 19.36 -5.40
CA ASP A 136 -5.37 19.56 -6.63
C ASP A 136 -4.54 18.34 -7.01
N LEU A 137 -3.90 17.70 -6.02
CA LEU A 137 -3.16 16.47 -6.25
C LEU A 137 -4.07 15.34 -6.78
N TRP A 138 -5.22 15.12 -6.15
CA TRP A 138 -6.15 14.06 -6.57
C TRP A 138 -6.86 14.39 -7.90
N LEU A 139 -7.17 15.66 -8.16
CA LEU A 139 -7.67 16.11 -9.46
C LEU A 139 -6.62 15.90 -10.55
N SER A 140 -5.34 16.12 -10.27
CA SER A 140 -4.26 15.87 -11.22
C SER A 140 -4.27 14.42 -11.71
N GLU A 141 -4.34 13.45 -10.80
CA GLU A 141 -4.45 12.03 -11.15
C GLU A 141 -5.74 11.72 -11.92
N CYS A 142 -6.89 12.24 -11.46
CA CYS A 142 -8.17 12.00 -12.12
C CYS A 142 -8.20 12.56 -13.55
N TYR A 143 -7.59 13.73 -13.78
CA TYR A 143 -7.51 14.32 -15.10
C TYR A 143 -6.57 13.54 -16.03
N LEU A 144 -5.44 13.06 -15.51
CA LEU A 144 -4.52 12.21 -16.28
C LEU A 144 -5.21 10.92 -16.74
N ASN A 145 -5.92 10.26 -15.83
CA ASN A 145 -6.65 9.03 -16.13
C ASN A 145 -7.91 9.25 -17.00
N THR A 146 -8.34 10.50 -17.21
CA THR A 146 -9.43 10.85 -18.15
C THR A 146 -8.93 11.48 -19.44
N GLY A 147 -7.62 11.42 -19.71
CA GLY A 147 -7.00 11.92 -20.94
C GLY A 147 -6.94 13.45 -21.05
N LYS A 148 -7.06 14.17 -19.93
CA LYS A 148 -6.97 15.64 -19.88
C LYS A 148 -5.61 16.05 -19.33
N THR A 149 -4.56 15.75 -20.07
CA THR A 149 -3.16 15.89 -19.65
C THR A 149 -2.82 17.32 -19.21
N GLU A 150 -3.26 18.33 -19.96
CA GLU A 150 -2.96 19.74 -19.64
C GLU A 150 -3.57 20.16 -18.29
N LYS A 151 -4.80 19.69 -18.00
CA LYS A 151 -5.44 19.93 -16.70
C LYS A 151 -4.73 19.18 -15.58
N SER A 152 -4.24 17.98 -15.87
CA SER A 152 -3.45 17.22 -14.90
C SER A 152 -2.20 17.99 -14.48
N ILE A 153 -1.48 18.57 -15.45
CA ILE A 153 -0.28 19.39 -15.21
C ILE A 153 -0.63 20.66 -14.41
N GLU A 154 -1.71 21.37 -14.77
CA GLU A 154 -2.19 22.56 -14.05
C GLU A 154 -2.43 22.25 -12.56
N HIS A 155 -3.19 21.19 -12.29
CA HIS A 155 -3.51 20.78 -10.94
C HIS A 155 -2.30 20.22 -10.19
N TRP A 156 -1.38 19.51 -10.87
CA TRP A 156 -0.13 19.06 -10.25
C TRP A 156 0.69 20.24 -9.73
N LYS A 157 0.84 21.28 -10.55
CA LYS A 157 1.58 22.51 -10.18
C LYS A 157 0.97 23.18 -8.96
N ALA A 158 -0.35 23.38 -8.97
CA ALA A 158 -1.05 23.97 -7.83
C ALA A 158 -0.83 23.16 -6.54
N ALA A 159 -0.84 21.82 -6.63
CA ALA A 159 -0.61 20.96 -5.49
C ALA A 159 0.81 21.09 -4.92
N ILE A 160 1.85 21.13 -5.76
CA ILE A 160 3.25 21.18 -5.31
C ILE A 160 3.74 22.59 -4.92
N GLU A 161 3.02 23.64 -5.30
CA GLU A 161 3.30 25.02 -4.85
C GLU A 161 2.93 25.21 -3.38
N GLU A 162 1.80 24.62 -2.95
CA GLU A 162 1.27 24.75 -1.59
C GLU A 162 1.64 23.55 -0.69
N GLY A 163 1.78 22.36 -1.27
CA GLY A 163 2.04 21.11 -0.55
C GLY A 163 3.51 20.91 -0.22
N SER A 164 3.80 20.55 1.04
CA SER A 164 5.11 19.98 1.38
C SER A 164 5.28 18.60 0.74
N ASN A 165 6.52 18.16 0.45
CA ASN A 165 6.78 16.84 -0.13
C ASN A 165 6.11 15.71 0.67
N THR A 166 6.29 15.71 2.00
CA THR A 166 5.63 14.73 2.89
C THR A 166 4.10 14.84 2.87
N GLY A 167 3.57 16.05 2.67
CA GLY A 167 2.13 16.27 2.48
C GLY A 167 1.61 15.62 1.20
N ILE A 168 2.34 15.77 0.09
CA ILE A 168 2.04 15.11 -1.19
C ILE A 168 2.09 13.59 -1.01
N ASP A 169 3.16 13.06 -0.44
CA ASP A 169 3.32 11.61 -0.23
C ASP A 169 2.16 11.03 0.60
N ARG A 170 1.77 11.71 1.70
CA ARG A 170 0.62 11.30 2.53
C ARG A 170 -0.71 11.37 1.78
N ALA A 171 -0.90 12.38 0.94
CA ALA A 171 -2.13 12.54 0.18
C ALA A 171 -2.27 11.47 -0.91
N ILE A 172 -1.17 11.08 -1.57
CA ILE A 172 -1.16 9.92 -2.48
C ILE A 172 -1.43 8.64 -1.70
N HIS A 173 -0.72 8.43 -0.59
CA HIS A 173 -0.92 7.28 0.29
C HIS A 173 -2.38 7.17 0.77
N THR A 174 -3.06 8.28 1.05
CA THR A 174 -4.48 8.25 1.47
C THR A 174 -5.41 7.57 0.45
N ILE A 175 -5.09 7.65 -0.85
CA ILE A 175 -5.87 7.00 -1.92
C ILE A 175 -5.35 5.59 -2.19
N HIS A 176 -4.02 5.41 -2.23
CA HIS A 176 -3.40 4.18 -2.75
C HIS A 176 -2.72 3.29 -1.70
N SER A 177 -2.84 3.62 -0.42
CA SER A 177 -2.31 2.82 0.68
C SER A 177 -2.89 1.41 0.65
N ARG A 178 -2.16 0.49 1.27
CA ARG A 178 -2.67 -0.84 1.54
C ARG A 178 -3.79 -0.82 2.58
N THR A 179 -4.94 -1.38 2.21
CA THR A 179 -6.20 -1.35 2.97
C THR A 179 -6.60 -2.69 3.57
N ASP A 180 -5.82 -3.76 3.40
CA ASP A 180 -6.25 -5.12 3.78
C ASP A 180 -5.63 -5.64 5.08
N GLN A 181 -4.80 -4.86 5.79
CA GLN A 181 -4.03 -5.37 6.93
C GLN A 181 -4.90 -5.98 8.04
N ILE A 182 -6.02 -5.34 8.40
CA ILE A 182 -6.96 -5.86 9.40
C ILE A 182 -7.66 -7.13 8.90
N LYS A 183 -8.12 -7.12 7.64
CA LYS A 183 -8.76 -8.27 7.02
C LYS A 183 -7.79 -9.46 6.97
N LYS A 184 -6.56 -9.24 6.52
CA LYS A 184 -5.48 -10.23 6.46
C LYS A 184 -5.15 -10.76 7.86
N HIS A 185 -5.06 -9.89 8.87
CA HIS A 185 -4.87 -10.31 10.25
C HIS A 185 -5.94 -11.30 10.70
N SER A 186 -7.22 -10.96 10.50
CA SER A 186 -8.34 -11.85 10.86
C SER A 186 -8.29 -13.19 10.11
N GLU A 187 -8.01 -13.18 8.80
CA GLU A 187 -7.86 -14.39 8.00
C GLU A 187 -6.70 -15.29 8.47
N LEU A 188 -5.56 -14.69 8.81
CA LEU A 188 -4.39 -15.40 9.33
C LEU A 188 -4.66 -15.99 10.72
N ARG A 189 -5.39 -15.26 11.56
CA ARG A 189 -5.80 -15.74 12.90
C ARG A 189 -6.73 -16.95 12.80
N LEU A 190 -7.74 -16.91 11.93
CA LEU A 190 -8.64 -18.06 11.68
C LEU A 190 -7.87 -19.30 11.18
N LYS A 191 -6.88 -19.12 10.30
CA LYS A 191 -6.03 -20.23 9.84
C LYS A 191 -5.09 -20.72 10.95
N THR A 192 -4.64 -19.84 11.83
CA THR A 192 -3.83 -20.19 13.01
C THR A 192 -4.63 -21.08 13.97
N GLU A 193 -5.91 -20.78 14.20
CA GLU A 193 -6.84 -21.63 14.97
C GLU A 193 -6.97 -23.04 14.38
N GLN A 194 -6.84 -23.16 13.05
CA GLN A 194 -6.82 -24.43 12.32
C GLN A 194 -5.45 -25.12 12.31
N LYS A 195 -4.48 -24.62 13.09
CA LYS A 195 -3.10 -25.11 13.18
C LYS A 195 -2.32 -24.99 11.86
N ASP A 196 -2.67 -24.05 11.00
CA ASP A 196 -1.86 -23.74 9.82
C ASP A 196 -0.59 -22.99 10.25
N LYS A 197 0.55 -23.69 10.18
CA LYS A 197 1.83 -23.16 10.64
C LYS A 197 2.25 -21.91 9.88
N LYS A 198 2.08 -21.91 8.54
CA LYS A 198 2.49 -20.78 7.70
C LYS A 198 1.75 -19.50 8.12
N SER A 199 0.43 -19.57 8.25
CA SER A 199 -0.39 -18.44 8.68
C SER A 199 -0.06 -17.99 10.11
N THR A 200 0.36 -18.92 10.98
CA THR A 200 0.80 -18.60 12.34
C THR A 200 2.06 -17.73 12.34
N TYR A 201 3.04 -18.01 11.47
CA TYR A 201 4.21 -17.15 11.31
C TYR A 201 3.86 -15.81 10.65
N ASP A 202 3.03 -15.83 9.60
CA ASP A 202 2.60 -14.61 8.90
C ASP A 202 1.78 -13.67 9.81
N LEU A 203 1.01 -14.21 10.74
CA LEU A 203 0.23 -13.45 11.73
C LEU A 203 1.15 -12.63 12.64
N ILE A 204 2.11 -13.28 13.29
CA ILE A 204 3.04 -12.60 14.20
C ILE A 204 3.98 -11.66 13.43
N TYR A 205 4.35 -12.01 12.20
CA TYR A 205 5.09 -11.08 11.34
C TYR A 205 4.30 -9.80 11.08
N LEU A 206 3.00 -9.91 10.75
CA LEU A 206 2.13 -8.76 10.53
C LEU A 206 2.01 -7.89 11.80
N ASP A 207 1.80 -8.50 12.97
CA ASP A 207 1.68 -7.77 14.24
C ASP A 207 2.94 -6.96 14.58
N LEU A 208 4.12 -7.47 14.21
CA LEU A 208 5.41 -6.87 14.49
C LEU A 208 5.86 -5.84 13.44
N ASN A 209 5.24 -5.83 12.25
CA ASN A 209 5.61 -5.03 11.09
C ASN A 209 4.39 -4.33 10.46
N TRP A 210 3.50 -3.81 11.29
CA TRP A 210 2.26 -3.18 10.84
C TRP A 210 2.54 -1.85 10.12
N GLU A 211 2.18 -1.78 8.84
CA GLU A 211 2.38 -0.62 8.00
C GLU A 211 1.45 0.53 8.42
N ILE A 212 2.02 1.71 8.64
CA ILE A 212 1.27 2.94 8.94
C ILE A 212 1.22 3.83 7.70
N ASP A 213 2.36 3.89 7.03
CA ASP A 213 2.59 4.52 5.74
C ASP A 213 3.68 3.73 5.00
N TRP A 214 3.99 4.10 3.77
CA TRP A 214 4.96 3.36 2.95
C TRP A 214 6.37 3.22 3.52
N TRP A 215 6.75 4.04 4.52
CA TRP A 215 8.10 4.05 5.09
C TRP A 215 8.14 3.66 6.58
N ASN A 216 7.00 3.64 7.27
CA ASN A 216 6.92 3.36 8.70
C ASN A 216 6.12 2.10 9.01
N THR A 217 6.67 1.31 9.93
CA THR A 217 5.96 0.23 10.59
C THR A 217 5.95 0.39 12.11
N LEU A 218 4.90 -0.12 12.77
CA LEU A 218 4.84 -0.24 14.23
C LEU A 218 4.55 -1.68 14.66
N ILE A 219 4.68 -1.90 15.97
CA ILE A 219 4.24 -3.14 16.60
C ILE A 219 2.82 -2.93 17.12
N GLN A 220 1.86 -3.70 16.62
CA GLN A 220 0.48 -3.76 17.13
C GLN A 220 0.46 -4.54 18.44
N LYS A 221 0.79 -3.86 19.55
CA LYS A 221 0.96 -4.51 20.87
C LYS A 221 -0.26 -5.31 21.30
N PHE A 222 -1.47 -4.76 21.09
CA PHE A 222 -2.71 -5.40 21.49
C PHE A 222 -2.94 -6.73 20.74
N PHE A 223 -2.81 -6.73 19.41
CA PHE A 223 -2.91 -7.95 18.59
C PHE A 223 -1.80 -8.94 18.96
N LEU A 224 -0.55 -8.51 18.96
CA LEU A 224 0.60 -9.35 19.30
C LEU A 224 0.44 -10.10 20.63
N GLU A 225 -0.05 -9.44 21.67
CA GLU A 225 -0.29 -10.07 22.97
C GLU A 225 -1.37 -11.16 22.88
N LYS A 226 -2.49 -10.87 22.19
CA LYS A 226 -3.61 -11.80 22.01
C LYS A 226 -3.30 -12.95 21.05
N ASP A 227 -2.47 -12.71 20.05
CA ASP A 227 -2.06 -13.72 19.07
C ASP A 227 -1.00 -14.66 19.65
N LEU A 228 -0.04 -14.17 20.44
CA LEU A 228 0.88 -15.03 21.18
C LEU A 228 0.18 -15.88 22.25
N GLU A 229 -0.83 -15.32 22.95
CA GLU A 229 -1.67 -16.07 23.89
C GLU A 229 -2.37 -17.23 23.17
N LEU A 230 -3.07 -16.94 22.06
CA LEU A 230 -3.74 -17.92 21.22
C LEU A 230 -2.79 -19.03 20.74
N ILE A 231 -1.61 -18.67 20.22
CA ILE A 231 -0.61 -19.64 19.76
C ILE A 231 -0.15 -20.54 20.91
N GLY A 232 0.04 -19.96 22.10
CA GLY A 232 0.40 -20.69 23.31
C GLY A 232 -0.66 -21.71 23.75
N GLU A 233 -1.95 -21.40 23.54
CA GLU A 233 -3.07 -22.30 23.80
C GLU A 233 -3.18 -23.42 22.76
N ILE A 234 -3.02 -23.09 21.47
CA ILE A 234 -3.19 -24.03 20.36
C ILE A 234 -2.05 -25.04 20.26
N TYR A 235 -0.80 -24.55 20.35
CA TYR A 235 0.40 -25.35 20.14
C TYR A 235 1.08 -25.75 21.46
N GLY A 236 0.81 -25.03 22.55
CA GLY A 236 1.50 -25.18 23.82
C GLY A 236 2.70 -24.23 23.94
N LYS A 237 2.89 -23.64 25.13
CA LYS A 237 3.97 -22.67 25.42
C LYS A 237 5.39 -23.24 25.36
N THR A 238 5.53 -24.56 25.26
CA THR A 238 6.81 -25.25 25.08
C THR A 238 7.01 -25.76 23.65
N SER A 239 6.04 -25.53 22.76
CA SER A 239 6.16 -25.90 21.35
C SER A 239 7.22 -25.07 20.65
N GLU A 240 7.84 -25.67 19.62
CA GLU A 240 8.83 -24.99 18.79
C GLU A 240 8.28 -23.70 18.17
N ILE A 241 7.05 -23.71 17.64
CA ILE A 241 6.41 -22.54 17.02
C ILE A 241 6.24 -21.40 18.03
N TYR A 242 5.73 -21.70 19.22
CA TYR A 242 5.54 -20.66 20.23
C TYR A 242 6.86 -20.06 20.70
N LEU A 243 7.86 -20.90 20.95
CA LEU A 243 9.20 -20.46 21.36
C LEU A 243 9.85 -19.63 20.25
N ASP A 244 9.67 -20.04 18.99
CA ASP A 244 10.21 -19.35 17.84
C ASP A 244 9.67 -17.93 17.71
N LEU A 245 8.35 -17.80 17.76
CA LEU A 245 7.65 -16.52 17.62
C LEU A 245 7.86 -15.61 18.84
N SER A 246 7.99 -16.20 20.04
CA SER A 246 8.35 -15.48 21.25
C SER A 246 9.78 -14.91 21.18
N ALA A 247 10.73 -15.69 20.65
CA ALA A 247 12.10 -15.24 20.42
C ALA A 247 12.15 -14.12 19.37
N TYR A 248 11.45 -14.29 18.25
CA TYR A 248 11.35 -13.26 17.21
C TYR A 248 10.77 -11.94 17.76
N SER A 249 9.64 -12.01 18.48
CA SER A 249 9.03 -10.84 19.14
C SER A 249 9.99 -10.13 20.10
N SER A 250 10.77 -10.90 20.86
CA SER A 250 11.78 -10.37 21.78
C SER A 250 12.91 -9.65 21.05
N ILE A 251 13.43 -10.24 19.97
CA ILE A 251 14.48 -9.64 19.14
C ILE A 251 13.98 -8.35 18.49
N LYS A 252 12.78 -8.34 17.91
CA LYS A 252 12.19 -7.17 17.25
C LYS A 252 11.97 -6.00 18.21
N LYS A 253 11.58 -6.28 19.46
CA LYS A 253 11.47 -5.25 20.51
C LYS A 253 12.84 -4.66 20.88
N MET A 254 13.89 -5.48 20.89
CA MET A 254 15.26 -5.03 21.18
C MET A 254 15.92 -4.27 20.02
N SER A 255 15.62 -4.63 18.77
CA SER A 255 16.26 -4.03 17.58
C SER A 255 15.93 -2.54 17.39
N LYS A 256 14.87 -2.04 18.05
CA LYS A 256 14.56 -0.60 18.09
C LYS A 256 15.49 0.21 19.01
N GLY A 257 16.35 -0.43 19.81
CA GLY A 257 17.24 0.22 20.76
C GLY A 257 18.74 0.07 20.41
N TYR A 258 19.53 1.07 20.75
CA TYR A 258 21.00 1.03 20.59
C TYR A 258 21.66 0.07 21.59
N GLY A 259 22.78 -0.55 21.18
CA GLY A 259 23.65 -1.33 22.07
C GLY A 259 23.06 -2.66 22.57
N LYS A 260 22.19 -3.30 21.77
CA LYS A 260 21.52 -4.56 22.13
C LYS A 260 22.09 -5.80 21.43
N ALA A 261 23.20 -5.69 20.71
CA ALA A 261 23.80 -6.77 19.92
C ALA A 261 24.03 -8.06 20.74
N ASP A 262 24.64 -7.97 21.92
CA ASP A 262 24.91 -9.14 22.77
C ASP A 262 23.63 -9.81 23.27
N SER A 263 22.61 -9.02 23.63
CA SER A 263 21.31 -9.54 24.06
C SER A 263 20.56 -10.22 22.92
N ILE A 264 20.60 -9.63 21.71
CA ILE A 264 20.02 -10.23 20.51
C ILE A 264 20.73 -11.55 20.19
N LYS A 265 22.07 -11.56 20.19
CA LYS A 265 22.87 -12.77 19.96
C LYS A 265 22.54 -13.86 20.98
N ALA A 266 22.43 -13.51 22.26
CA ALA A 266 22.07 -14.48 23.31
C ALA A 266 20.70 -15.14 23.05
N VAL A 267 19.70 -14.36 22.64
CA VAL A 267 18.38 -14.92 22.29
C VAL A 267 18.49 -15.85 21.08
N LEU A 268 19.19 -15.44 20.01
CA LEU A 268 19.39 -16.27 18.80
C LEU A 268 20.10 -17.60 19.10
N VAL A 269 21.11 -17.59 19.96
CA VAL A 269 21.82 -18.81 20.40
C VAL A 269 20.89 -19.70 21.23
N GLN A 270 20.18 -19.11 22.20
CA GLN A 270 19.28 -19.85 23.08
C GLN A 270 18.13 -20.51 22.31
N SER A 271 17.59 -19.81 21.30
CA SER A 271 16.52 -20.31 20.45
C SER A 271 17.01 -21.19 19.30
N LYS A 272 18.34 -21.38 19.15
CA LYS A 272 18.98 -22.16 18.08
C LYS A 272 18.53 -21.67 16.70
N MET A 273 18.78 -20.39 16.41
CA MET A 273 18.34 -19.74 15.17
C MET A 273 19.47 -18.99 14.49
N ILE A 274 19.66 -19.22 13.20
CA ILE A 274 20.50 -18.44 12.25
C ILE A 274 22.01 -18.43 12.59
N VAL A 275 22.39 -18.03 13.80
CA VAL A 275 23.76 -18.02 14.31
C VAL A 275 24.26 -19.42 14.63
N ASP A 276 25.57 -19.61 14.63
CA ASP A 276 26.25 -20.89 14.91
C ASP A 276 25.77 -22.05 14.01
N ASN A 277 25.45 -21.74 12.74
CA ASN A 277 24.88 -22.66 11.75
C ASN A 277 23.58 -23.35 12.20
N ASN A 278 22.84 -22.73 13.11
CA ASN A 278 21.51 -23.20 13.47
C ASN A 278 20.47 -22.90 12.36
N ARG A 279 19.31 -23.56 12.45
CA ARG A 279 18.28 -23.54 11.41
C ARG A 279 17.74 -22.14 11.06
N PHE A 280 17.26 -22.01 9.83
CA PHE A 280 16.41 -20.91 9.39
C PHE A 280 15.00 -21.00 9.98
N PHE A 281 14.26 -19.89 9.93
CA PHE A 281 12.82 -19.95 10.14
C PHE A 281 12.16 -20.51 8.88
N PRO A 282 11.09 -21.30 9.02
CA PRO A 282 10.29 -21.77 7.88
C PRO A 282 9.40 -20.65 7.28
N ASN A 283 9.75 -19.38 7.49
CA ASN A 283 9.08 -18.20 7.00
C ASN A 283 10.13 -17.18 6.53
N GLY A 284 10.10 -16.82 5.25
CA GLY A 284 11.09 -15.97 4.61
C GLY A 284 11.07 -14.54 5.11
N ASN A 285 9.90 -13.99 5.41
CA ASN A 285 9.75 -12.65 5.99
C ASN A 285 10.47 -12.53 7.34
N ILE A 286 10.24 -13.47 8.25
CA ILE A 286 10.90 -13.50 9.57
C ILE A 286 12.40 -13.75 9.41
N THR A 287 12.79 -14.67 8.51
CA THR A 287 14.21 -14.95 8.25
C THR A 287 14.93 -13.70 7.73
N SER A 288 14.33 -12.98 6.79
CA SER A 288 14.86 -11.74 6.22
C SER A 288 15.05 -10.67 7.30
N ASP A 289 14.02 -10.44 8.12
CA ASP A 289 14.07 -9.46 9.20
C ASP A 289 15.16 -9.79 10.24
N LEU A 290 15.27 -11.06 10.63
CA LEU A 290 16.31 -11.50 11.56
C LEU A 290 17.72 -11.40 10.96
N LEU A 291 17.91 -11.75 9.69
CA LEU A 291 19.20 -11.59 9.02
C LEU A 291 19.61 -10.13 8.95
N ASN A 292 18.68 -9.24 8.57
CA ASN A 292 18.91 -7.79 8.57
C ASN A 292 19.33 -7.29 9.97
N VAL A 293 18.66 -7.75 11.03
CA VAL A 293 19.06 -7.45 12.42
C VAL A 293 20.48 -7.95 12.71
N THR A 294 20.82 -9.17 12.31
CA THR A 294 22.16 -9.73 12.58
C THR A 294 23.27 -9.01 11.83
N PHE A 295 23.07 -8.64 10.56
CA PHE A 295 24.05 -7.92 9.75
C PHE A 295 24.23 -6.48 10.24
N THR A 296 23.12 -5.76 10.47
CA THR A 296 23.16 -4.38 11.00
C THR A 296 23.88 -4.30 12.35
N ASN A 297 23.73 -5.32 13.20
CA ASN A 297 24.40 -5.41 14.50
C ASN A 297 25.78 -6.09 14.45
N LYS A 298 26.29 -6.44 13.26
CA LYS A 298 27.58 -7.11 13.05
C LYS A 298 27.72 -8.42 13.85
N ILE A 299 26.59 -9.12 14.06
CA ILE A 299 26.56 -10.45 14.67
C ILE A 299 27.00 -11.51 13.66
N LEU A 300 26.66 -11.29 12.39
CA LEU A 300 27.08 -12.07 11.23
C LEU A 300 27.70 -11.15 10.18
N ASP A 301 28.56 -11.72 9.34
CA ASP A 301 29.10 -11.10 8.12
C ASP A 301 28.35 -11.65 6.91
N GLU A 302 27.89 -10.77 6.01
CA GLU A 302 27.07 -11.14 4.85
C GLU A 302 27.81 -12.11 3.91
N LYS A 303 29.11 -11.89 3.69
CA LYS A 303 29.91 -12.67 2.75
C LYS A 303 30.19 -14.06 3.30
N GLU A 304 30.67 -14.15 4.54
CA GLU A 304 30.92 -15.43 5.20
C GLU A 304 29.63 -16.27 5.30
N PHE A 305 28.51 -15.62 5.62
CA PHE A 305 27.21 -16.26 5.69
C PHE A 305 26.75 -16.78 4.31
N PHE A 306 26.88 -15.96 3.25
CA PHE A 306 26.50 -16.40 1.91
C PHE A 306 27.36 -17.58 1.42
N ASP A 307 28.68 -17.48 1.56
CA ASP A 307 29.61 -18.53 1.11
C ASP A 307 29.34 -19.87 1.81
N SER A 308 28.94 -19.83 3.10
CA SER A 308 28.66 -21.04 3.88
C SER A 308 27.25 -21.60 3.72
N ARG A 309 26.22 -20.76 3.46
CA ARG A 309 24.80 -21.16 3.57
C ARG A 309 23.92 -20.92 2.35
N LYS A 310 24.44 -20.37 1.25
CA LYS A 310 23.61 -20.05 0.06
C LYS A 310 22.81 -21.23 -0.52
N ASN A 311 23.37 -22.45 -0.52
CA ASN A 311 22.69 -23.64 -1.04
C ASN A 311 21.52 -24.07 -0.14
N GLU A 312 21.67 -23.90 1.18
CA GLU A 312 20.61 -24.17 2.14
C GLU A 312 19.44 -23.19 1.93
N LEU A 313 19.73 -21.90 1.73
CA LEU A 313 18.72 -20.88 1.42
C LEU A 313 17.94 -21.19 0.13
N LEU A 314 18.64 -21.52 -0.96
CA LEU A 314 17.98 -21.90 -2.23
C LEU A 314 17.10 -23.14 -2.06
N THR A 315 17.62 -24.17 -1.40
CA THR A 315 16.86 -25.41 -1.16
C THR A 315 15.61 -25.12 -0.35
N LEU A 316 15.73 -24.26 0.67
CA LEU A 316 14.59 -23.88 1.49
C LEU A 316 13.57 -23.10 0.67
N ALA A 317 13.99 -22.07 -0.08
CA ALA A 317 13.13 -21.29 -0.96
C ALA A 317 12.35 -22.16 -1.95
N ASP A 318 12.99 -23.17 -2.54
CA ASP A 318 12.37 -24.11 -3.48
C ASP A 318 11.36 -25.03 -2.81
N SER A 319 11.70 -25.55 -1.63
CA SER A 319 10.85 -26.48 -0.89
C SER A 319 9.60 -25.82 -0.29
N THR A 320 9.71 -24.58 0.16
CA THR A 320 8.60 -23.84 0.79
C THR A 320 7.82 -23.00 -0.21
N LYS A 321 8.38 -22.79 -1.42
CA LYS A 321 7.87 -21.82 -2.40
C LYS A 321 7.68 -20.42 -1.77
N ASP A 322 8.62 -20.05 -0.90
CA ASP A 322 8.65 -18.75 -0.23
C ASP A 322 9.60 -17.81 -0.99
N ILE A 323 9.03 -16.78 -1.61
CA ILE A 323 9.76 -15.81 -2.41
C ILE A 323 10.75 -14.99 -1.58
N GLU A 324 10.46 -14.73 -0.30
CA GLU A 324 11.34 -13.90 0.51
C GLU A 324 12.66 -14.62 0.83
N LEU A 325 12.67 -15.95 0.87
CA LEU A 325 13.91 -16.71 0.96
C LEU A 325 14.76 -16.59 -0.31
N LEU A 326 14.14 -16.56 -1.49
CA LEU A 326 14.84 -16.31 -2.74
C LEU A 326 15.36 -14.87 -2.81
N ASN A 327 14.62 -13.88 -2.29
CA ASN A 327 15.09 -12.50 -2.19
C ASN A 327 16.31 -12.37 -1.28
N ILE A 328 16.33 -13.06 -0.14
CA ILE A 328 17.50 -13.09 0.75
C ILE A 328 18.71 -13.63 -0.02
N TYR A 329 18.52 -14.71 -0.78
CA TYR A 329 19.59 -15.25 -1.62
C TYR A 329 20.08 -14.22 -2.64
N ALA A 330 19.19 -13.59 -3.39
CA ALA A 330 19.54 -12.61 -4.42
C ALA A 330 20.23 -11.37 -3.84
N TYR A 331 19.76 -10.86 -2.71
CA TYR A 331 20.40 -9.76 -1.98
C TYR A 331 21.85 -10.09 -1.61
N LEU A 332 22.07 -11.28 -1.05
CA LEU A 332 23.41 -11.74 -0.67
C LEU A 332 24.29 -12.01 -1.89
N GLU A 333 23.71 -12.53 -2.98
CA GLU A 333 24.40 -12.71 -4.26
C GLU A 333 24.93 -11.38 -4.80
N VAL A 334 24.11 -10.32 -4.79
CA VAL A 334 24.56 -8.95 -5.15
C VAL A 334 25.65 -8.46 -4.21
N THR A 335 25.51 -8.67 -2.91
CA THR A 335 26.48 -8.22 -1.91
C THR A 335 27.86 -8.84 -2.14
N VAL A 336 27.92 -10.11 -2.55
CA VAL A 336 29.18 -10.83 -2.76
C VAL A 336 29.73 -10.68 -4.18
N ASN A 337 28.87 -10.73 -5.20
CA ASN A 337 29.26 -10.78 -6.61
C ASN A 337 29.11 -9.44 -7.34
N GLY A 338 28.47 -8.45 -6.72
CA GLY A 338 28.13 -7.15 -7.30
C GLY A 338 26.87 -7.15 -8.18
N LYS A 339 26.25 -8.30 -8.45
CA LYS A 339 24.99 -8.44 -9.20
C LYS A 339 24.29 -9.77 -8.92
N VAL A 340 22.98 -9.82 -9.15
CA VAL A 340 22.19 -11.08 -9.22
C VAL A 340 22.54 -11.80 -10.53
N SER A 341 22.55 -13.13 -10.52
CA SER A 341 22.70 -13.89 -11.77
C SER A 341 21.40 -13.89 -12.57
N GLU A 342 21.52 -13.94 -13.90
CA GLU A 342 20.36 -14.02 -14.80
C GLU A 342 19.47 -15.24 -14.51
N GLU A 343 20.07 -16.35 -14.05
CA GLU A 343 19.33 -17.55 -13.64
C GLU A 343 18.44 -17.27 -12.42
N THR A 344 19.00 -16.64 -11.38
CA THR A 344 18.25 -16.24 -10.18
C THR A 344 17.12 -15.27 -10.53
N ASP A 345 17.41 -14.25 -11.36
CA ASP A 345 16.42 -13.27 -11.82
C ASP A 345 15.28 -13.94 -12.61
N LYS A 346 15.61 -14.78 -13.58
CA LYS A 346 14.59 -15.50 -14.37
C LYS A 346 13.79 -16.46 -13.52
N LYS A 347 14.38 -17.08 -12.51
CA LYS A 347 13.66 -17.95 -11.56
C LYS A 347 12.67 -17.16 -10.72
N GLY A 348 13.12 -16.08 -10.07
CA GLY A 348 12.23 -15.25 -9.23
C GLY A 348 11.11 -14.59 -10.03
N TRP A 349 11.39 -14.14 -11.24
CA TRP A 349 10.36 -13.59 -12.12
C TRP A 349 9.42 -14.69 -12.65
N ASN A 350 9.94 -15.70 -13.35
CA ASN A 350 9.06 -16.60 -14.10
C ASN A 350 8.35 -17.63 -13.24
N GLU A 351 9.00 -18.14 -12.19
CA GLU A 351 8.43 -19.17 -11.31
C GLU A 351 7.70 -18.55 -10.12
N TYR A 352 8.30 -17.55 -9.47
CA TYR A 352 7.73 -16.94 -8.26
C TYR A 352 6.85 -15.72 -8.54
N LYS A 353 6.83 -15.23 -9.79
CA LYS A 353 5.99 -14.10 -10.22
C LYS A 353 6.25 -12.81 -9.43
N ASP A 354 7.52 -12.53 -9.17
CA ASP A 354 7.92 -11.36 -8.38
C ASP A 354 8.59 -10.29 -9.23
N GLU A 355 8.04 -9.08 -9.16
CA GLU A 355 8.46 -7.90 -9.94
C GLU A 355 9.91 -7.50 -9.64
N ARG A 356 10.40 -7.72 -8.41
CA ARG A 356 11.76 -7.31 -8.00
C ARG A 356 12.82 -8.01 -8.84
N PHE A 357 12.60 -9.27 -9.20
CA PHE A 357 13.51 -10.04 -10.03
C PHE A 357 13.41 -9.67 -11.51
N ALA A 358 12.21 -9.31 -12.00
CA ALA A 358 12.08 -8.74 -13.34
C ALA A 358 12.84 -7.41 -13.44
N MET A 359 12.73 -6.55 -12.43
CA MET A 359 13.48 -5.29 -12.37
C MET A 359 14.99 -5.54 -12.31
N SER A 360 15.45 -6.44 -11.44
CA SER A 360 16.85 -6.83 -11.34
C SER A 360 17.40 -7.35 -12.68
N TYR A 361 16.61 -8.18 -13.40
CA TYR A 361 16.95 -8.66 -14.74
C TYR A 361 17.22 -7.51 -15.72
N PHE A 362 16.29 -6.55 -15.84
CA PHE A 362 16.46 -5.42 -16.75
C PHE A 362 17.59 -4.49 -16.30
N MET A 363 17.81 -4.31 -15.00
CA MET A 363 19.01 -3.59 -14.53
C MET A 363 20.30 -4.28 -14.96
N GLY A 364 20.34 -5.63 -14.90
CA GLY A 364 21.48 -6.44 -15.32
C GLY A 364 21.75 -6.42 -16.83
N LEU A 365 20.72 -6.19 -17.65
CA LEU A 365 20.87 -6.01 -19.10
C LEU A 365 21.53 -4.66 -19.46
N ALA A 366 21.35 -3.62 -18.65
CA ALA A 366 21.90 -2.28 -18.86
C ALA A 366 21.63 -1.74 -20.28
N GLU A 367 22.69 -1.42 -21.04
CA GLU A 367 22.60 -0.89 -22.42
C GLU A 367 22.02 -1.89 -23.43
N LYS A 368 21.86 -3.16 -23.06
CA LYS A 368 21.24 -4.18 -23.92
C LYS A 368 19.72 -4.13 -23.89
N ASN A 369 19.13 -3.32 -23.01
CA ASN A 369 17.70 -3.10 -23.02
C ASN A 369 17.31 -2.32 -24.27
N THR A 370 16.25 -2.80 -24.92
CA THR A 370 15.65 -2.11 -26.05
C THR A 370 14.17 -1.93 -25.84
N TYR A 371 13.60 -0.90 -26.46
CA TYR A 371 12.16 -0.60 -26.37
C TYR A 371 11.30 -1.78 -26.83
N ASP A 372 11.72 -2.46 -27.91
CA ASP A 372 11.03 -3.60 -28.50
C ASP A 372 11.49 -4.96 -27.93
N ASN A 373 12.08 -4.97 -26.73
CA ASN A 373 12.52 -6.22 -26.09
C ASN A 373 11.29 -7.11 -25.76
N PRO A 374 11.18 -8.33 -26.30
CA PRO A 374 10.05 -9.22 -26.01
C PRO A 374 9.94 -9.61 -24.53
N ASP A 375 11.07 -9.66 -23.80
CA ASP A 375 11.03 -9.89 -22.36
C ASP A 375 10.41 -8.69 -21.64
N LEU A 376 10.66 -7.45 -22.09
CA LEU A 376 10.04 -6.25 -21.51
C LEU A 376 8.54 -6.21 -21.76
N GLU A 377 8.08 -6.58 -22.96
CA GLU A 377 6.66 -6.72 -23.26
C GLU A 377 6.00 -7.77 -22.35
N LYS A 378 6.65 -8.92 -22.18
CA LYS A 378 6.19 -9.95 -21.24
C LYS A 378 6.14 -9.43 -19.80
N ALA A 379 7.15 -8.67 -19.35
CA ALA A 379 7.18 -8.13 -17.99
C ALA A 379 6.04 -7.14 -17.74
N LEU A 380 5.73 -6.30 -18.72
CA LEU A 380 4.58 -5.38 -18.65
C LEU A 380 3.25 -6.14 -18.62
N SER A 381 3.15 -7.28 -19.31
CA SER A 381 1.99 -8.15 -19.22
C SER A 381 1.89 -8.89 -17.87
N ASP A 382 3.01 -9.35 -17.33
CA ASP A 382 3.07 -10.03 -16.03
C ASP A 382 2.76 -9.05 -14.88
N PHE A 383 3.18 -7.79 -15.02
CA PHE A 383 3.04 -6.73 -14.00
C PHE A 383 2.35 -5.48 -14.58
N PRO A 384 1.04 -5.52 -14.89
CA PRO A 384 0.36 -4.42 -15.58
C PRO A 384 0.35 -3.10 -14.79
N ASN A 385 0.41 -3.17 -13.46
CA ASN A 385 0.43 -2.00 -12.57
C ASN A 385 1.84 -1.54 -12.16
N SER A 386 2.91 -2.18 -12.68
CA SER A 386 4.28 -1.88 -12.28
C SER A 386 4.77 -0.55 -12.86
N ALA A 387 5.04 0.42 -11.99
CA ALA A 387 5.73 1.64 -12.37
C ALA A 387 7.20 1.38 -12.78
N LEU A 388 7.86 0.38 -12.18
CA LEU A 388 9.26 0.04 -12.50
C LEU A 388 9.43 -0.45 -13.94
N MET A 389 8.62 -1.41 -14.36
CA MET A 389 8.63 -1.92 -15.75
C MET A 389 8.26 -0.83 -16.75
N GLN A 390 7.29 0.03 -16.41
CA GLN A 390 6.92 1.16 -17.26
C GLN A 390 8.05 2.18 -17.37
N PHE A 391 8.79 2.41 -16.28
CA PHE A 391 9.98 3.24 -16.29
C PHE A 391 11.08 2.66 -17.19
N VAL A 392 11.32 1.34 -17.13
CA VAL A 392 12.27 0.68 -18.05
C VAL A 392 11.88 0.94 -19.50
N LYS A 393 10.59 0.77 -19.85
CA LYS A 393 10.10 1.01 -21.21
C LYS A 393 10.24 2.47 -21.65
N MET A 394 9.78 3.41 -20.83
CA MET A 394 9.90 4.85 -21.11
C MET A 394 11.38 5.25 -21.30
N ASN A 395 12.27 4.75 -20.44
CA ASN A 395 13.70 5.05 -20.53
C ASN A 395 14.34 4.47 -21.81
N CYS A 396 13.93 3.26 -22.24
CA CYS A 396 14.39 2.71 -23.52
C CYS A 396 13.94 3.58 -24.70
N ALA A 397 12.69 4.04 -24.69
CA ALA A 397 12.18 4.94 -25.73
C ALA A 397 13.01 6.22 -25.81
N TYR A 398 13.29 6.82 -24.65
CA TYR A 398 14.11 8.03 -24.55
C TYR A 398 15.54 7.83 -25.07
N ILE A 399 16.21 6.73 -24.68
CA ILE A 399 17.58 6.42 -25.13
C ILE A 399 17.64 6.14 -26.64
N GLU A 400 16.60 5.52 -27.20
CA GLU A 400 16.49 5.18 -28.62
C GLU A 400 15.94 6.31 -29.50
N ASP A 401 15.70 7.51 -28.95
CA ASP A 401 15.11 8.65 -29.66
C ASP A 401 13.73 8.32 -30.29
N LYS A 402 12.91 7.56 -29.54
CA LYS A 402 11.53 7.22 -29.89
C LYS A 402 10.54 8.13 -29.15
N GLU A 403 9.34 8.29 -29.73
CA GLU A 403 8.23 8.96 -29.03
C GLU A 403 7.92 8.23 -27.72
N PHE A 404 7.91 8.97 -26.60
CA PHE A 404 7.77 8.40 -25.25
C PHE A 404 6.68 9.08 -24.40
N GLU A 405 5.95 10.05 -24.95
CA GLU A 405 4.92 10.81 -24.21
C GLU A 405 3.84 9.88 -23.63
N ASP A 406 3.33 8.94 -24.43
CA ASP A 406 2.35 7.95 -23.98
C ASP A 406 2.92 7.04 -22.87
N ASP A 407 4.15 6.58 -23.01
CA ASP A 407 4.81 5.75 -22.00
C ASP A 407 5.11 6.52 -20.71
N LEU A 408 5.37 7.84 -20.80
CA LEU A 408 5.52 8.74 -19.66
C LEU A 408 4.19 8.98 -18.95
N ILE A 409 3.10 9.19 -19.69
CA ILE A 409 1.76 9.32 -19.11
C ILE A 409 1.39 8.03 -18.35
N GLU A 410 1.62 6.86 -18.95
CA GLU A 410 1.38 5.58 -18.29
C GLU A 410 2.28 5.38 -17.08
N LEU A 411 3.54 5.84 -17.12
CA LEU A 411 4.42 5.81 -15.95
C LEU A 411 3.86 6.65 -14.81
N ILE A 412 3.46 7.90 -15.08
CA ILE A 412 2.91 8.80 -14.07
C ILE A 412 1.64 8.21 -13.42
N LYS A 413 0.74 7.62 -14.22
CA LYS A 413 -0.46 6.93 -13.69
C LYS A 413 -0.11 5.80 -12.73
N LYS A 414 0.93 5.01 -13.04
CA LYS A 414 1.39 3.90 -12.18
C LYS A 414 2.13 4.41 -10.94
N GLU A 415 2.88 5.49 -11.07
CA GLU A 415 3.59 6.14 -9.96
C GLU A 415 2.64 6.68 -8.89
N PHE A 416 1.50 7.27 -9.25
CA PHE A 416 0.48 7.64 -8.26
C PHE A 416 0.07 6.46 -7.37
N LYS A 417 0.10 5.22 -7.89
CA LYS A 417 -0.31 4.05 -7.12
C LYS A 417 0.79 3.49 -6.23
N THR A 418 2.06 3.63 -6.62
CA THR A 418 3.15 2.86 -6.01
C THR A 418 4.34 3.69 -5.52
N LEU A 419 4.59 4.84 -6.15
CA LEU A 419 5.84 5.61 -6.06
C LEU A 419 7.11 4.75 -6.18
N ALA A 420 7.03 3.65 -6.94
CA ALA A 420 8.04 2.58 -6.88
C ALA A 420 9.38 2.96 -7.51
N THR A 421 9.43 3.94 -8.43
CA THR A 421 10.71 4.36 -9.02
C THR A 421 11.60 5.18 -8.08
N ASP A 422 11.08 5.64 -6.94
CA ASP A 422 11.88 6.13 -5.82
C ASP A 422 12.08 4.98 -4.80
N PRO A 423 13.33 4.60 -4.46
CA PRO A 423 13.59 3.52 -3.50
C PRO A 423 12.96 3.75 -2.11
N ASN A 424 12.73 5.01 -1.74
CA ASN A 424 12.09 5.39 -0.47
C ASN A 424 10.60 5.69 -0.63
N ARG A 425 10.02 5.50 -1.83
CA ARG A 425 8.63 5.76 -2.16
C ARG A 425 8.20 7.21 -1.89
N TYR A 426 9.08 8.15 -2.23
CA TYR A 426 8.77 9.58 -2.22
C TYR A 426 8.37 10.06 -3.63
N SER A 427 7.53 11.10 -3.67
CA SER A 427 7.03 11.71 -4.91
C SER A 427 8.06 12.51 -5.72
N TYR A 428 9.36 12.43 -5.38
CA TYR A 428 10.42 13.17 -6.08
C TYR A 428 10.54 12.78 -7.55
N ARG A 429 10.48 11.48 -7.86
CA ARG A 429 10.51 10.98 -9.24
C ARG A 429 9.26 11.40 -10.00
N LEU A 430 8.09 11.27 -9.38
CA LEU A 430 6.82 11.71 -9.93
C LEU A 430 6.84 13.21 -10.31
N LYS A 431 7.41 14.07 -9.46
CA LYS A 431 7.63 15.49 -9.77
C LYS A 431 8.51 15.68 -11.02
N GLY A 432 9.58 14.90 -11.14
CA GLY A 432 10.43 14.90 -12.33
C GLY A 432 9.69 14.48 -13.59
N TYR A 433 8.81 13.46 -13.50
CA TYR A 433 8.02 13.00 -14.64
C TYR A 433 7.00 14.05 -15.11
N PHE A 434 6.33 14.75 -14.20
CA PHE A 434 5.46 15.88 -14.59
C PHE A 434 6.24 17.03 -15.24
N HIS A 435 7.47 17.30 -14.78
CA HIS A 435 8.33 18.28 -15.42
C HIS A 435 8.74 17.87 -16.84
N LEU A 436 9.06 16.58 -17.04
CA LEU A 436 9.33 16.03 -18.37
C LEU A 436 8.08 16.09 -19.25
N LEU A 437 6.90 15.80 -18.72
CA LEU A 437 5.64 15.83 -19.48
C LEU A 437 5.29 17.26 -19.94
N GLU A 438 5.62 18.26 -19.13
CA GLU A 438 5.41 19.67 -19.47
C GLU A 438 6.39 20.16 -20.56
N ASN A 439 7.67 19.77 -20.46
CA ASN A 439 8.76 20.39 -21.22
C ASN A 439 9.36 19.50 -22.33
N GLY A 440 9.06 18.20 -22.32
CA GLY A 440 9.65 17.17 -23.16
C GLY A 440 9.04 17.06 -24.56
N LYS A 441 8.78 18.21 -25.20
CA LYS A 441 8.42 18.28 -26.62
C LYS A 441 9.62 18.62 -27.49
#